data_AF-A0A3D4NQX5-F1
#
_entry.id   AF-A0A3D4NQX5-F1
#
_cell.length_a   1.000
_cell.length_b   1.000
_cell.length_c   1.000
_cell.angle_alpha   90.00
_cell.angle_beta   90.00
_cell.angle_gamma   90.00
#
_symmetry.space_group_name_H-M   'P 1'
#
loop_
_entity.id
_entity.type
_entity.pdbx_description
1 polymer ?
#
loop_
_entity_poly.entity_id
_entity_poly.type
_entity_poly.pdbx_seq_one_letter_code
_entity_poly.pdbx_strand_id
1 'polypeptide(L)'
;LLDLMKLDIETPTHLIDVNGLALDRIEATPEGGLRIGALVRNTDLAADARIRKDYGLLSRALLAGASGQLRNRATTAGNLLQRTRCPYFYDTNQP
;
A
#
# COMPACT_ATOMS: atom_id res chain seq x y z
N LEU A 1 -6.13 1.20 -7.72
CA LEU A 1 -6.28 0.67 -9.09
C LEU A 1 -7.75 0.45 -9.43
N LEU A 2 -8.45 -0.53 -8.83
CA LEU A 2 -9.87 -0.79 -9.14
C LEU A 2 -10.78 0.45 -9.05
N ASP A 3 -10.54 1.34 -8.09
CA ASP A 3 -11.23 2.62 -7.97
C ASP A 3 -11.15 3.48 -9.25
N LEU A 4 -9.94 3.62 -9.80
CA LEU A 4 -9.69 4.41 -11.02
C LEU A 4 -10.16 3.69 -12.29
N MET A 5 -10.10 2.35 -12.31
CA MET A 5 -10.59 1.56 -13.43
C MET A 5 -12.12 1.67 -13.59
N LYS A 6 -12.86 1.79 -12.48
CA LYS A 6 -14.33 1.99 -12.54
C LYS A 6 -14.74 3.31 -13.19
N LEU A 7 -13.82 4.27 -13.25
CA LEU A 7 -14.01 5.59 -13.86
C LEU A 7 -13.30 5.70 -15.22
N ASP A 8 -12.78 4.58 -15.74
CA ASP A 8 -11.98 4.52 -16.97
C ASP A 8 -10.77 5.48 -16.99
N ILE A 9 -10.27 5.87 -15.81
CA ILE A 9 -9.04 6.68 -15.66
C ILE A 9 -7.79 5.81 -15.87
N GLU A 10 -7.84 4.56 -15.39
CA GLU A 10 -6.82 3.53 -15.65
C GLU A 10 -7.48 2.44 -16.51
N THR A 11 -7.01 2.26 -17.74
CA THR A 11 -7.63 1.35 -18.73
C THR A 11 -6.68 0.24 -19.19
N PRO A 12 -6.17 -0.60 -18.28
CA PRO A 12 -5.26 -1.68 -18.64
C PRO A 12 -5.97 -2.75 -19.48
N THR A 13 -5.34 -3.21 -20.56
CA THR A 13 -5.84 -4.35 -21.36
C THR A 13 -5.57 -5.70 -20.68
N HIS A 14 -4.67 -5.72 -19.70
CA HIS A 14 -4.30 -6.92 -18.96
C HIS A 14 -3.91 -6.56 -17.52
N LEU A 15 -4.29 -7.41 -16.57
CA LEU A 15 -3.90 -7.30 -15.17
C LEU A 15 -3.16 -8.56 -14.75
N ILE A 16 -1.99 -8.37 -14.14
CA ILE A 16 -1.22 -9.44 -13.52
C ILE A 16 -1.41 -9.35 -12.02
N ASP A 17 -2.02 -10.37 -11.43
CA ASP A 17 -2.06 -10.49 -9.98
C ASP A 17 -0.67 -10.90 -9.47
N VAL A 18 -0.07 -10.04 -8.65
CA VAL A 18 1.23 -10.28 -8.02
C VAL A 18 1.10 -10.87 -6.61
N ASN A 19 -0.12 -11.03 -6.07
CA ASN A 19 -0.34 -11.70 -4.78
C ASN A 19 0.11 -13.18 -4.84
N GLY A 20 0.56 -13.72 -3.70
CA GLY A 20 1.00 -15.12 -3.60
C GLY A 20 2.43 -15.39 -4.10
N LEU A 21 3.17 -14.37 -4.52
CA LEU A 21 4.56 -14.48 -5.00
C LEU A 21 5.63 -14.41 -3.88
N ALA A 22 5.24 -14.63 -2.62
CA ALA A 22 6.12 -14.55 -1.44
C ALA A 22 6.86 -13.19 -1.28
N LEU A 23 6.25 -12.10 -1.74
CA LEU A 23 6.73 -10.72 -1.58
C LEU A 23 6.11 -10.02 -0.36
N ASP A 24 5.67 -10.79 0.64
CA ASP A 24 4.82 -10.38 1.76
C ASP A 24 5.50 -10.57 3.13
N ARG A 25 6.84 -10.64 3.16
CA ARG A 25 7.63 -10.82 4.38
C ARG A 25 8.25 -9.53 4.89
N ILE A 26 8.48 -9.47 6.20
CA ILE A 26 9.30 -8.42 6.86
C ILE A 26 10.53 -9.10 7.45
N GLU A 27 11.69 -8.83 6.88
CA GLU A 27 12.93 -9.57 7.15
C GLU A 27 14.01 -8.61 7.68
N ALA A 28 14.84 -9.09 8.61
CA ALA A 28 16.01 -8.32 9.04
C ALA A 28 17.08 -8.36 7.93
N THR A 29 17.79 -7.25 7.74
CA THR A 29 18.92 -7.18 6.81
C THR A 29 20.24 -7.33 7.56
N PRO A 30 21.32 -7.77 6.89
CA PRO A 30 22.65 -7.89 7.49
C PRO A 30 23.17 -6.57 8.09
N GLU A 31 22.73 -5.43 7.56
CA GLU A 31 23.12 -4.09 8.00
C GLU A 31 22.35 -3.62 9.26
N GLY A 32 21.50 -4.48 9.83
CA GLY A 32 20.69 -4.16 11.00
C GLY A 32 19.38 -3.43 10.69
N GLY A 33 18.99 -3.36 9.41
CA GLY A 33 17.73 -2.77 8.96
C GLY A 33 16.60 -3.79 8.80
N LEU A 34 15.50 -3.34 8.20
CA LEU A 34 14.40 -4.19 7.78
C LEU A 34 14.15 -4.08 6.28
N ARG A 35 13.99 -5.23 5.62
CA ARG A 35 13.45 -5.35 4.27
C ARG A 35 11.97 -5.66 4.38
N ILE A 36 11.14 -4.74 3.91
CA ILE A 36 9.68 -4.87 3.88
C ILE A 36 9.27 -5.30 2.48
N GLY A 37 8.64 -6.47 2.37
CA GLY A 37 8.10 -6.98 1.12
C GLY A 37 7.02 -6.06 0.54
N ALA A 38 6.98 -5.96 -0.79
CA ALA A 38 6.06 -5.09 -1.52
C ALA A 38 4.57 -5.39 -1.24
N LEU A 39 4.26 -6.63 -0.86
CA LEU A 39 2.91 -7.15 -0.65
C LEU A 39 2.54 -7.35 0.82
N VAL A 40 3.40 -6.93 1.76
CA VAL A 40 3.03 -6.86 3.17
C VAL A 40 1.79 -5.95 3.29
N ARG A 41 0.76 -6.42 4.02
CA ARG A 41 -0.45 -5.62 4.24
C ARG A 41 -0.15 -4.45 5.17
N ASN A 42 -0.79 -3.33 4.93
CA ASN A 42 -0.59 -2.13 5.76
C ASN A 42 -0.92 -2.40 7.24
N THR A 43 -1.95 -3.21 7.52
CA THR A 43 -2.29 -3.62 8.90
C THR A 43 -1.19 -4.46 9.53
N ASP A 44 -0.67 -5.46 8.81
CA ASP A 44 0.38 -6.34 9.32
C ASP A 44 1.68 -5.58 9.55
N LEU A 45 2.04 -4.68 8.62
CA LEU A 45 3.21 -3.81 8.75
C LEU A 45 3.10 -2.89 9.96
N ALA A 46 1.93 -2.29 10.19
CA ALA A 46 1.70 -1.42 11.34
C ALA A 46 1.70 -2.19 12.67
N ALA A 47 1.35 -3.48 12.65
CA ALA A 47 1.26 -4.35 13.82
C ALA A 47 2.58 -5.06 14.18
N ASP A 48 3.53 -5.19 13.25
CA ASP A 48 4.82 -5.84 13.48
C ASP A 48 5.56 -5.23 14.68
N ALA A 49 5.99 -6.09 15.61
CA ALA A 49 6.58 -5.67 16.88
C ALA A 49 7.86 -4.84 16.70
N ARG A 50 8.68 -5.17 15.70
CA ARG A 50 9.93 -4.46 15.38
C ARG A 50 9.59 -3.10 14.78
N ILE A 51 8.60 -3.03 13.89
CA ILE A 51 8.14 -1.75 13.33
C ILE A 51 7.60 -0.84 14.42
N ARG A 52 6.80 -1.35 15.35
CA ARG A 52 6.25 -0.54 16.46
C ARG A 52 7.33 -0.04 17.40
N LYS A 53 8.33 -0.86 17.69
CA LYS A 53 9.41 -0.55 18.63
C LYS A 53 10.47 0.37 18.02
N ASP A 54 10.99 -0.02 16.85
CA ASP A 54 12.21 0.55 16.27
C ASP A 54 11.90 1.56 15.13
N TYR A 55 10.69 1.48 14.54
CA TYR A 55 10.24 2.35 13.45
C TYR A 55 8.86 2.99 13.74
N GLY A 56 8.63 3.40 14.99
CA GLY A 56 7.30 3.76 15.49
C GLY A 56 6.54 4.83 14.68
N LEU A 57 7.26 5.75 14.01
CA LEU A 57 6.64 6.72 13.10
C LEU A 57 5.93 6.05 11.92
N LEU A 58 6.51 5.00 11.34
CA LEU A 58 5.92 4.27 10.22
C LEU A 58 4.60 3.61 10.62
N SER A 59 4.56 2.94 11.78
CA SER A 59 3.33 2.34 12.31
C SER A 59 2.24 3.40 12.52
N ARG A 60 2.59 4.54 13.14
CA ARG A 60 1.63 5.64 13.38
C ARG A 60 1.11 6.24 12.07
N ALA A 61 1.97 6.46 11.09
CA ALA A 61 1.57 6.99 9.79
C ALA A 61 0.59 6.06 9.07
N LEU A 62 0.84 4.75 9.09
CA LEU A 62 -0.07 3.75 8.51
C LEU A 62 -1.43 3.76 9.22
N LEU A 63 -1.46 3.82 10.56
CA LEU A 63 -2.70 3.79 11.34
C LEU A 63 -3.53 5.08 11.23
N ALA A 64 -2.89 6.22 11.01
CA ALA A 64 -3.56 7.52 10.83
C ALA A 64 -4.28 7.63 9.47
N GLY A 65 -3.89 6.83 8.48
CA GLY A 65 -4.46 6.87 7.14
C GLY A 65 -5.51 5.79 6.87
N ALA A 66 -6.58 6.16 6.16
CA ALA A 66 -7.65 5.27 5.70
C ALA A 66 -8.42 4.53 6.83
N SER A 67 -9.30 3.60 6.44
CA SER A 67 -10.03 2.73 7.38
C SER A 67 -9.33 1.39 7.57
N GLY A 68 -9.72 0.62 8.60
CA GLY A 68 -9.19 -0.72 8.84
C GLY A 68 -9.42 -1.68 7.67
N GLN A 69 -10.60 -1.64 7.04
CA GLN A 69 -10.94 -2.47 5.89
C GLN A 69 -10.01 -2.20 4.70
N LEU A 70 -9.71 -0.93 4.44
CA LEU A 70 -8.78 -0.55 3.38
C LEU A 70 -7.36 -0.98 3.71
N ARG A 71 -6.89 -0.78 4.94
CA ARG A 71 -5.55 -1.20 5.37
C ARG A 71 -5.32 -2.71 5.34
N ASN A 72 -6.37 -3.50 5.61
CA ASN A 72 -6.31 -4.97 5.53
C ASN A 72 -6.09 -5.49 4.10
N ARG A 73 -6.35 -4.67 3.08
CA ARG A 73 -6.17 -5.03 1.67
C ARG A 73 -5.00 -4.31 1.01
N ALA A 74 -4.75 -3.05 1.40
CA ALA A 74 -3.63 -2.25 0.90
C ALA A 74 -2.29 -2.92 1.21
N THR A 75 -1.36 -2.85 0.26
CA THR A 75 0.00 -3.35 0.39
C THR A 75 1.00 -2.20 0.45
N THR A 76 2.23 -2.48 0.91
CA THR A 76 3.31 -1.48 0.98
C THR A 76 3.55 -0.79 -0.36
N ALA A 77 3.77 -1.53 -1.45
CA ALA A 77 4.02 -0.93 -2.76
C ALA A 77 2.77 -0.24 -3.32
N GLY A 78 1.58 -0.82 -3.13
CA GLY A 78 0.33 -0.21 -3.55
C GLY A 78 0.02 1.11 -2.83
N ASN A 79 0.44 1.25 -1.56
CA ASN A 79 0.31 2.49 -0.80
C ASN A 79 1.22 3.61 -1.34
N LEU A 80 2.45 3.28 -1.70
CA LEU A 80 3.39 4.24 -2.30
C LEU A 80 2.94 4.70 -3.69
N LEU A 81 2.38 3.79 -4.49
CA LEU A 81 1.95 4.06 -5.87
C LEU A 81 0.50 4.56 -5.97
N GLN A 82 -0.15 4.90 -4.86
CA GLN A 82 -1.49 5.45 -4.91
C GLN A 82 -1.50 6.82 -5.62
N ARG A 83 -2.49 7.05 -6.48
CA ARG A 83 -2.61 8.33 -7.21
C ARG A 83 -3.25 9.41 -6.33
N THR A 84 -3.09 10.66 -6.79
CA THR A 84 -3.65 11.86 -6.14
C THR A 84 -5.16 11.76 -5.92
N ARG A 85 -5.68 12.49 -4.92
CA ARG A 85 -7.11 12.62 -4.61
C ARG A 85 -7.72 13.92 -5.14
N CYS A 86 -7.04 14.59 -6.07
CA CYS A 86 -7.55 15.81 -6.70
C CYS A 86 -8.92 15.53 -7.36
N PRO A 87 -9.98 16.30 -7.07
CA PRO A 87 -11.30 16.06 -7.64
C PRO A 87 -11.34 16.26 -9.16
N TYR A 88 -10.58 17.23 -9.69
CA TYR A 88 -10.46 17.45 -11.14
C TYR A 88 -9.83 16.24 -11.85
N PHE A 89 -8.86 15.58 -11.21
CA PHE A 89 -8.28 14.36 -11.75
C PHE A 89 -9.28 13.18 -11.79
N TYR A 90 -10.26 13.16 -10.87
CA TYR A 90 -11.25 12.09 -10.75
C TYR A 90 -12.48 12.29 -11.65
N ASP A 91 -12.77 13.52 -12.08
CA ASP A 91 -13.87 13.83 -13.00
C ASP A 91 -13.33 13.99 -14.42
N THR A 92 -13.55 12.99 -15.26
CA THR A 92 -13.04 12.94 -16.64
C THR A 92 -13.66 13.98 -17.57
N ASN A 93 -14.62 14.77 -17.09
CA ASN A 93 -15.18 15.90 -17.85
C ASN A 93 -14.47 17.23 -17.53
N GLN A 94 -13.53 17.23 -16.58
CA GLN A 94 -12.77 18.41 -16.19
C GLN A 94 -11.40 18.45 -16.91
N PRO A 95 -10.86 19.66 -17.13
CA PRO A 95 -9.54 19.83 -17.73
C PRO A 95 -8.37 19.38 -16.83
#